data_AF-A0A0K6G3R8-F1
#
_entry.id   AF-A0A0K6G3R8-F1
#
_cell.length_a   1.000
_cell.length_b   1.000
_cell.length_c   1.000
_cell.angle_alpha   90.00
_cell.angle_beta   90.00
_cell.angle_gamma   90.00
#
_symmetry.space_group_name_H-M   'P 1'
#
loop_
_entity.id
_entity.type
_entity.pdbx_description
1 polymer ?
#
loop_
_entity_poly.entity_id
_entity_poly.type
_entity_poly.pdbx_seq_one_letter_code
_entity_poly.pdbx_strand_id
1 'polypeptide(L)'
;MPLIADVFAGVGPFAVPAAKRGALVYANDLNQESTKWMEVNVKNNKVVPRVRVSTLDGRQFIQDVVHIAWATPFPPEAYTKPLSVKERRLKRTAAKNVSAASDTTTGSANDQGAGNQTPAIDAPSDQPPLEHDSRRIDHFVMNLPATAIEFLDAFRPAFASLRNLYGQEVERIYETMPMVHVHCFTRELEEQTAHKDVIELSDAR
;
A
#
# COMPACT_ATOMS: atom_id res chain seq x y z
N MET A 1 -4.92 -7.18 3.85
CA MET A 1 -3.91 -6.71 2.88
C MET A 1 -3.26 -5.52 3.56
N PRO A 2 -1.94 -5.48 3.80
CA PRO A 2 -1.39 -4.44 4.64
C PRO A 2 -1.52 -3.07 3.98
N LEU A 3 -1.91 -2.07 4.78
CA LEU A 3 -1.88 -0.67 4.39
C LEU A 3 -0.65 -0.01 5.01
N ILE A 4 0.22 0.54 4.16
CA ILE A 4 1.53 1.07 4.53
C ILE A 4 1.59 2.55 4.21
N ALA A 5 2.14 3.35 5.12
CA ALA A 5 2.49 4.74 4.89
C ALA A 5 4.02 4.90 4.90
N ASP A 6 4.61 5.12 3.72
CA ASP A 6 6.04 5.41 3.54
C ASP A 6 6.23 6.94 3.55
N VAL A 7 6.73 7.47 4.67
CA VAL A 7 6.76 8.92 4.96
C VAL A 7 7.81 9.65 4.12
N PHE A 8 8.89 8.93 3.75
CA PHE A 8 10.09 9.45 3.07
C PHE A 8 10.46 8.54 1.90
N ALA A 9 9.49 8.30 1.03
CA ALA A 9 9.51 7.24 0.05
C ALA A 9 10.52 7.48 -1.09
N GLY A 10 11.04 8.70 -1.27
CA GLY A 10 11.97 9.05 -2.34
C GLY A 10 11.41 8.68 -3.71
N VAL A 11 12.13 7.82 -4.43
CA VAL A 11 11.70 7.27 -5.74
C VAL A 11 10.97 5.93 -5.64
N GLY A 12 10.79 5.40 -4.42
CA GLY A 12 10.00 4.19 -4.13
C GLY A 12 10.74 2.88 -3.98
N PRO A 13 11.94 2.83 -3.36
CA PRO A 13 12.65 1.56 -3.15
C PRO A 13 11.88 0.61 -2.22
N PHE A 14 11.01 1.11 -1.33
CA PHE A 14 10.16 0.29 -0.46
C PHE A 14 8.70 0.27 -0.93
N ALA A 15 8.12 1.44 -1.21
CA ALA A 15 6.75 1.58 -1.66
C ALA A 15 6.40 0.70 -2.87
N VAL A 16 7.19 0.76 -3.95
CA VAL A 16 6.87 0.02 -5.19
C VAL A 16 7.00 -1.51 -4.99
N PRO A 17 8.09 -2.05 -4.41
CA PRO A 17 8.17 -3.48 -4.14
C PRO A 17 7.13 -4.01 -3.15
N ALA A 18 6.69 -3.21 -2.18
CA ALA A 18 5.59 -3.57 -1.28
C ALA A 18 4.27 -3.69 -2.05
N ALA A 19 3.95 -2.68 -2.88
CA ALA A 19 2.74 -2.69 -3.70
C ALA A 19 2.71 -3.85 -4.71
N LYS A 20 3.86 -4.24 -5.27
CA LYS A 20 3.97 -5.42 -6.15
C LYS A 20 3.67 -6.75 -5.44
N ARG A 21 3.88 -6.79 -4.12
CA ARG A 21 3.52 -7.92 -3.24
C ARG A 21 2.08 -7.82 -2.73
N GLY A 22 1.36 -6.79 -3.14
CA GLY A 22 -0.05 -6.62 -2.87
C GLY A 22 -0.35 -5.67 -1.71
N ALA A 23 0.61 -4.98 -1.11
CA ALA A 23 0.30 -3.94 -0.13
C ALA A 23 -0.42 -2.75 -0.79
N LEU A 24 -1.22 -2.03 -0.01
CA LEU A 24 -1.67 -0.68 -0.33
C LEU A 24 -0.67 0.31 0.27
N VAL A 25 -0.31 1.35 -0.45
CA VAL A 25 0.77 2.24 -0.05
C VAL A 25 0.39 3.71 -0.26
N TYR A 26 0.49 4.50 0.81
CA TYR A 26 0.67 5.94 0.71
C TYR A 26 2.17 6.22 0.70
N ALA A 27 2.67 6.87 -0.35
CA ALA A 27 4.09 7.14 -0.55
C ALA A 27 4.31 8.65 -0.64
N ASN A 28 5.04 9.20 0.32
CA ASN A 28 5.29 10.63 0.43
C ASN A 28 6.76 10.96 0.28
N ASP A 29 7.09 12.09 -0.32
CA ASP A 29 8.42 12.67 -0.20
C ASP A 29 8.35 14.20 -0.27
N LEU A 30 9.24 14.91 0.43
CA LEU A 30 9.28 16.37 0.37
C LEU A 30 9.80 16.87 -0.99
N ASN A 31 10.65 16.10 -1.66
CA ASN A 31 11.28 16.47 -2.91
C ASN A 31 10.39 16.13 -4.11
N GLN A 32 9.89 17.16 -4.80
CA GLN A 32 9.04 17.02 -5.99
C GLN A 32 9.68 16.20 -7.13
N GLU A 33 11.00 16.27 -7.33
CA GLU A 33 11.63 15.44 -8.35
C GLU A 33 11.61 13.95 -7.96
N SER A 34 11.71 13.64 -6.66
CA SER A 34 11.60 12.26 -6.18
C SER A 34 10.20 11.70 -6.39
N THR A 35 9.16 12.49 -6.08
CA THR A 35 7.75 12.08 -6.28
C THR A 35 7.40 11.91 -7.76
N LYS A 36 7.92 12.77 -8.64
CA LYS A 36 7.82 12.58 -10.10
C LYS A 36 8.41 11.23 -10.56
N TRP A 37 9.59 10.85 -10.08
CA TRP A 37 10.19 9.55 -10.41
C TRP A 37 9.46 8.38 -9.74
N MET A 38 8.92 8.56 -8.53
CA MET A 38 8.02 7.60 -7.88
C MET A 38 6.81 7.30 -8.77
N GLU A 39 6.13 8.32 -9.30
CA GLU A 39 4.97 8.11 -10.18
C GLU A 39 5.32 7.33 -11.46
N VAL A 40 6.47 7.64 -12.06
CA VAL A 40 7.00 6.88 -13.21
C VAL A 40 7.24 5.41 -12.81
N ASN A 41 7.85 5.17 -11.64
CA ASN A 41 8.10 3.82 -11.15
C ASN A 41 6.81 3.05 -10.84
N VAL A 42 5.81 3.71 -10.27
CA VAL A 42 4.47 3.16 -10.00
C VAL A 42 3.78 2.72 -11.30
N LYS A 43 3.83 3.56 -12.33
CA LYS A 43 3.27 3.27 -13.68
C LYS A 43 4.03 2.11 -14.33
N ASN A 44 5.36 2.18 -14.39
CA ASN A 44 6.21 1.17 -15.02
C ASN A 44 6.06 -0.22 -14.36
N ASN A 45 5.84 -0.25 -13.04
CA ASN A 45 5.63 -1.49 -12.30
C ASN A 45 4.17 -1.96 -12.24
N LYS A 46 3.24 -1.23 -12.87
CA LYS A 46 1.81 -1.57 -12.94
C LYS A 46 1.16 -1.72 -11.56
N VAL A 47 1.53 -0.83 -10.64
CA VAL A 47 0.99 -0.78 -9.27
C VAL A 47 0.18 0.48 -9.00
N VAL A 48 -0.20 1.23 -10.04
CA VAL A 48 -1.02 2.46 -9.97
C VAL A 48 -2.21 2.34 -9.02
N PRO A 49 -3.03 1.25 -9.04
CA PRO A 49 -4.18 1.19 -8.16
C PRO A 49 -3.84 1.05 -6.67
N ARG A 50 -2.60 0.68 -6.34
CA ARG A 50 -2.16 0.37 -4.96
C ARG A 50 -1.25 1.42 -4.36
N VAL A 51 -0.84 2.45 -5.11
CA VAL A 51 0.08 3.48 -4.61
C VAL A 51 -0.52 4.85 -4.84
N ARG A 52 -0.65 5.62 -3.76
CA ARG A 52 -0.97 7.05 -3.82
C ARG A 52 0.28 7.84 -3.45
N VAL A 53 0.66 8.76 -4.32
CA VAL A 53 1.87 9.58 -4.17
C VAL A 53 1.47 10.96 -3.67
N SER A 54 2.19 11.49 -2.69
CA SER A 54 2.05 12.87 -2.20
C SER A 54 3.40 13.56 -2.12
N THR A 55 3.40 14.90 -2.19
CA THR A 55 4.60 15.73 -2.01
C THR A 55 4.38 16.67 -0.83
N LEU A 56 4.63 16.20 0.39
CA LEU A 56 4.36 16.93 1.64
C LEU A 56 5.55 16.83 2.60
N ASP A 57 5.61 17.77 3.55
CA ASP A 57 6.42 17.61 4.76
C ASP A 57 6.02 16.33 5.51
N GLY A 58 6.99 15.65 6.14
CA GLY A 58 6.76 14.37 6.80
C GLY A 58 5.76 14.45 7.96
N ARG A 59 5.76 15.54 8.75
CA ARG A 59 4.81 15.72 9.85
C ARG A 59 3.41 15.97 9.32
N GLN A 60 3.30 16.83 8.31
CA GLN A 60 2.02 17.10 7.65
C GLN A 60 1.44 15.82 7.04
N PHE A 61 2.28 15.02 6.36
CA PHE A 61 1.87 13.73 5.83
C PHE A 61 1.36 12.77 6.91
N ILE A 62 2.07 12.63 8.03
CA ILE A 62 1.64 11.75 9.15
C ILE A 62 0.27 12.19 9.69
N GLN A 63 0.05 13.49 9.84
CA GLN A 63 -1.23 14.03 10.29
C GLN A 63 -2.35 13.78 9.28
N ASP A 64 -2.10 14.00 7.99
CA ASP A 64 -3.15 13.90 6.97
C ASP A 64 -3.47 12.44 6.61
N VAL A 65 -2.47 11.57 6.55
CA VAL A 65 -2.63 10.21 6.00
C VAL A 65 -3.59 9.35 6.80
N VAL A 66 -3.67 9.55 8.13
CA VAL A 66 -4.63 8.82 8.98
C VAL A 66 -6.08 9.21 8.67
N HIS A 67 -6.33 10.48 8.33
CA HIS A 67 -7.65 10.97 7.91
C HIS A 67 -7.97 10.56 6.47
N ILE A 68 -6.97 10.61 5.58
CA ILE A 68 -7.12 10.17 4.19
C ILE A 68 -7.44 8.67 4.12
N ALA A 69 -6.76 7.84 4.92
CA ALA A 69 -7.05 6.41 5.02
C ALA A 69 -8.48 6.16 5.50
N TRP A 70 -8.97 6.99 6.43
CA TRP A 70 -10.32 6.88 6.96
C TRP A 70 -11.41 7.29 5.96
N ALA A 71 -11.23 8.44 5.30
CA ALA A 71 -12.26 9.05 4.46
C ALA A 71 -12.24 8.55 3.00
N THR A 72 -11.08 8.09 2.54
CA THR A 72 -10.84 7.87 1.11
C THR A 72 -10.22 6.49 0.88
N PRO A 73 -11.00 5.39 0.91
CA PRO A 73 -10.47 4.05 0.67
C PRO A 73 -9.87 3.92 -0.74
N PHE A 74 -9.01 2.93 -0.94
CA PHE A 74 -8.46 2.61 -2.27
C PHE A 74 -9.56 2.11 -3.22
N PRO A 75 -9.36 2.15 -4.54
CA PRO A 75 -10.36 1.63 -5.47
C PRO A 75 -10.42 0.09 -5.40
N PRO A 76 -11.56 -0.56 -5.76
CA PRO A 76 -11.76 -2.00 -5.60
C PRO A 76 -10.67 -2.88 -6.23
N GLU A 77 -10.13 -2.49 -7.39
CA GLU A 77 -9.06 -3.21 -8.09
C GLU A 77 -7.74 -3.28 -7.30
N ALA A 78 -7.54 -2.39 -6.33
CA ALA A 78 -6.35 -2.37 -5.48
C ALA A 78 -6.30 -3.59 -4.55
N TYR A 79 -7.47 -4.06 -4.10
CA TYR A 79 -7.64 -5.14 -3.13
C TYR A 79 -7.49 -6.54 -3.75
N THR A 80 -7.45 -6.63 -5.08
CA THR A 80 -7.19 -7.91 -5.74
C THR A 80 -5.75 -8.33 -5.49
N LYS A 81 -5.51 -9.51 -4.89
CA LYS A 81 -4.14 -9.98 -4.62
C LYS A 81 -3.38 -10.24 -5.94
N PRO A 82 -2.13 -9.79 -6.08
CA PRO A 82 -1.31 -10.18 -7.23
C PRO A 82 -1.08 -11.69 -7.25
N LEU A 83 -1.15 -12.31 -8.43
CA LEU A 83 -0.82 -13.73 -8.59
C LEU A 83 0.59 -14.02 -8.04
N SER A 84 0.71 -15.09 -7.25
CA SER A 84 1.97 -15.69 -6.81
C SER A 84 2.84 -16.09 -8.00
N VAL A 85 4.15 -16.20 -7.80
CA VAL A 85 5.09 -16.69 -8.84
C VAL A 85 4.64 -18.06 -9.37
N LYS A 86 4.17 -18.94 -8.48
CA LYS A 86 3.66 -20.27 -8.86
C LYS A 86 2.44 -20.16 -9.76
N GLU A 87 1.48 -19.32 -9.39
CA GLU A 87 0.24 -19.08 -10.14
C GLU A 87 0.51 -18.40 -11.48
N ARG A 88 1.45 -17.44 -11.52
CA ARG A 88 1.91 -16.81 -12.77
C ARG A 88 2.55 -17.83 -13.71
N ARG A 89 3.35 -18.75 -13.17
CA ARG A 89 3.98 -19.82 -13.97
C ARG A 89 2.91 -20.76 -14.53
N LEU A 90 1.96 -21.19 -13.70
CA LEU A 90 0.86 -22.05 -14.13
C LEU A 90 0.00 -21.37 -15.20
N LYS A 91 -0.37 -20.10 -15.02
CA LYS A 91 -1.14 -19.32 -15.99
C LYS A 91 -0.40 -19.15 -17.32
N ARG A 92 0.92 -18.94 -17.29
CA ARG A 92 1.76 -18.89 -18.50
C ARG A 92 1.80 -20.24 -19.23
N THR A 93 1.95 -21.34 -18.50
CA THR A 93 1.93 -22.69 -19.10
C THR A 93 0.56 -23.00 -19.71
N ALA A 94 -0.53 -22.67 -19.02
CA ALA A 94 -1.89 -22.84 -19.52
C ALA A 94 -2.14 -22.01 -20.79
N ALA A 95 -1.73 -20.74 -20.82
CA ALA A 95 -1.86 -19.88 -21.99
C ALA A 95 -1.08 -20.42 -23.20
N LYS A 96 0.13 -20.99 -22.99
CA LYS A 96 0.94 -21.60 -24.04
C LYS A 96 0.30 -22.87 -24.62
N ASN A 97 -0.36 -23.67 -23.77
CA ASN A 97 -1.07 -24.88 -24.22
C ASN A 97 -2.36 -24.55 -25.01
N VAL A 98 -3.06 -23.46 -24.65
CA VAL A 98 -4.23 -22.98 -25.40
C VAL A 98 -3.82 -22.44 -26.78
N SER A 99 -2.73 -21.67 -26.86
CA SER A 99 -2.22 -21.18 -28.16
C SER A 99 -1.67 -22.29 -29.05
N ALA A 100 -1.23 -23.42 -28.48
CA ALA A 100 -0.78 -24.58 -29.25
C ALA A 100 -1.94 -25.45 -29.77
N ALA A 101 -3.11 -25.38 -29.14
CA ALA A 101 -4.30 -26.13 -29.55
C ALA A 101 -5.16 -25.39 -30.60
N SER A 102 -4.95 -24.09 -30.80
CA SER A 102 -5.68 -23.27 -31.78
C SER A 102 -5.09 -23.28 -33.20
N ASP A 103 -3.96 -23.93 -33.43
CA ASP A 103 -3.26 -23.98 -34.74
C ASP A 103 -3.71 -25.14 -35.65
N THR A 104 -4.89 -25.75 -35.38
CA THR A 104 -5.43 -26.81 -36.24
C THR A 104 -6.94 -26.70 -36.41
N THR A 105 -7.42 -25.63 -37.06
CA THR A 105 -8.62 -25.70 -37.92
C THR A 105 -8.75 -24.45 -38.81
N THR A 106 -8.42 -24.60 -40.09
CA THR A 106 -8.83 -23.71 -41.18
C THR A 106 -10.20 -24.14 -41.70
N GLY A 107 -11.18 -23.23 -41.75
CA GLY A 107 -12.48 -23.47 -42.37
C GLY A 107 -13.43 -22.27 -42.20
N SER A 108 -13.79 -21.65 -43.32
CA SER A 108 -14.37 -20.31 -43.47
C SER A 108 -15.90 -20.19 -43.24
N ALA A 109 -16.30 -18.91 -43.03
CA ALA A 109 -17.46 -18.19 -43.58
C ALA A 109 -18.74 -17.96 -42.72
N ASN A 110 -19.03 -16.65 -42.56
CA ASN A 110 -20.28 -15.88 -42.49
C ASN A 110 -21.51 -16.41 -41.73
N ASP A 111 -22.06 -15.59 -40.82
CA ASP A 111 -23.39 -14.97 -40.99
C ASP A 111 -23.65 -13.82 -39.99
N GLN A 112 -24.51 -12.89 -40.41
CA GLN A 112 -25.03 -11.72 -39.70
C GLN A 112 -26.13 -12.10 -38.69
N GLY A 113 -26.46 -11.21 -37.75
CA GLY A 113 -27.81 -11.17 -37.18
C GLY A 113 -27.93 -11.05 -35.67
N ALA A 114 -28.14 -9.79 -35.24
CA ALA A 114 -29.12 -9.32 -34.26
C ALA A 114 -29.50 -10.20 -33.04
N GLY A 115 -29.32 -9.59 -31.86
CA GLY A 115 -30.29 -9.62 -30.78
C GLY A 115 -30.12 -10.74 -29.76
N ASN A 116 -29.55 -10.42 -28.60
CA ASN A 116 -30.07 -11.02 -27.38
C ASN A 116 -29.90 -10.11 -26.17
N GLN A 117 -31.03 -9.92 -25.48
CA GLN A 117 -31.16 -9.21 -24.22
C GLN A 117 -30.45 -10.02 -23.14
N THR A 118 -29.62 -9.38 -22.32
CA THR A 118 -29.13 -9.96 -21.06
C THR A 118 -29.94 -9.40 -19.90
N PRO A 119 -30.70 -10.23 -19.17
CA PRO A 119 -31.21 -9.85 -17.86
C PRO A 119 -30.06 -9.82 -16.84
N ALA A 120 -30.19 -8.92 -15.88
CA ALA A 120 -29.32 -8.79 -14.72
C ALA A 120 -29.17 -10.13 -13.99
N ILE A 121 -27.92 -10.46 -13.64
CA ILE A 121 -27.63 -11.47 -12.63
C ILE A 121 -26.78 -10.77 -11.57
N ASP A 122 -27.45 -10.33 -10.50
CA ASP A 122 -26.81 -10.04 -9.23
C ASP A 122 -26.16 -11.34 -8.75
N ALA A 123 -24.87 -11.48 -9.03
CA ALA A 123 -24.07 -12.51 -8.39
C ALA A 123 -23.81 -12.04 -6.94
N PRO A 124 -24.16 -12.83 -5.92
CA PRO A 124 -23.73 -12.53 -4.57
C PRO A 124 -22.20 -12.60 -4.58
N SER A 125 -21.54 -11.48 -4.28
CA SER A 125 -20.09 -11.49 -4.13
C SER A 125 -19.75 -12.31 -2.90
N ASP A 126 -19.45 -13.60 -3.08
CA ASP A 126 -18.74 -14.46 -2.13
C ASP A 126 -17.27 -13.99 -1.99
N GLN A 127 -17.08 -12.69 -1.83
CA GLN A 127 -15.83 -12.14 -1.35
C GLN A 127 -15.86 -12.41 0.16
N PRO A 128 -14.91 -13.20 0.71
CA PRO A 128 -14.80 -13.30 2.16
C PRO A 128 -14.70 -11.88 2.73
N PRO A 129 -15.34 -11.60 3.88
CA PRO A 129 -15.24 -10.30 4.52
C PRO A 129 -13.77 -9.92 4.59
N LEU A 130 -13.45 -8.67 4.22
CA LEU A 130 -12.11 -8.14 4.44
C LEU A 130 -11.83 -8.28 5.94
N GLU A 131 -11.03 -9.28 6.34
CA GLU A 131 -10.64 -9.49 7.75
C GLU A 131 -9.92 -8.26 8.34
N HIS A 132 -9.52 -7.34 7.46
CA HIS A 132 -8.76 -6.15 7.76
C HIS A 132 -9.54 -4.92 7.27
N ASP A 133 -9.82 -3.99 8.19
CA ASP A 133 -10.49 -2.73 7.83
C ASP A 133 -9.56 -1.91 6.94
N SER A 134 -10.02 -1.64 5.72
CA SER A 134 -9.24 -0.93 4.70
C SER A 134 -8.82 0.49 5.11
N ARG A 135 -9.39 1.02 6.20
CA ARG A 135 -9.06 2.34 6.77
C ARG A 135 -7.88 2.28 7.76
N ARG A 136 -7.52 1.09 8.25
CA ARG A 136 -6.45 0.93 9.24
C ARG A 136 -5.10 0.90 8.58
N ILE A 137 -4.25 1.88 8.87
CA ILE A 137 -2.83 1.82 8.51
C ILE A 137 -2.16 0.79 9.42
N ASP A 138 -1.47 -0.20 8.86
CA ASP A 138 -0.77 -1.22 9.64
C ASP A 138 0.66 -0.81 9.98
N HIS A 139 1.30 -0.13 9.04
CA HIS A 139 2.71 0.19 9.13
C HIS A 139 3.01 1.60 8.66
N PHE A 140 3.88 2.27 9.40
CA PHE A 140 4.58 3.45 8.92
C PHE A 140 6.04 3.10 8.68
N VAL A 141 6.63 3.61 7.61
CA VAL A 141 8.04 3.42 7.30
C VAL A 141 8.69 4.81 7.19
N MET A 142 9.77 5.01 7.95
CA MET A 142 10.57 6.23 7.91
C MET A 142 12.03 5.85 7.69
N ASN A 143 12.57 6.18 6.51
CA ASN A 143 13.87 5.69 6.06
C ASN A 143 15.00 6.74 6.10
N LEU A 144 14.78 7.91 6.73
CA LEU A 144 15.80 8.95 6.90
C LEU A 144 16.64 8.66 8.16
N PRO A 145 17.81 8.02 8.05
CA PRO A 145 18.47 7.44 9.22
C PRO A 145 18.95 8.48 10.24
N ALA A 146 19.23 9.71 9.78
CA ALA A 146 19.74 10.78 10.62
C ALA A 146 18.63 11.49 11.41
N THR A 147 17.40 11.54 10.88
CA THR A 147 16.35 12.45 11.38
C THR A 147 14.98 11.79 11.55
N ALA A 148 14.76 10.55 11.12
CA ALA A 148 13.44 9.89 11.21
C ALA A 148 12.90 9.85 12.63
N ILE A 149 13.76 9.66 13.63
CA ILE A 149 13.38 9.64 15.05
C ILE A 149 12.75 10.96 15.51
N GLU A 150 13.11 12.08 14.87
CA GLU A 150 12.57 13.39 15.20
C GLU A 150 11.10 13.53 14.82
N PHE A 151 10.56 12.69 13.94
CA PHE A 151 9.16 12.76 13.47
C PHE A 151 8.19 11.91 14.30
N LEU A 152 8.68 11.23 15.35
CA LEU A 152 7.85 10.44 16.26
C LEU A 152 6.80 11.29 17.00
N ASP A 153 7.12 12.57 17.21
CA ASP A 153 6.25 13.59 17.80
C ASP A 153 4.92 13.76 17.04
N ALA A 154 4.90 13.51 15.72
CA ALA A 154 3.73 13.73 14.88
C ALA A 154 2.63 12.66 15.02
N PHE A 155 2.95 11.48 15.55
CA PHE A 155 2.00 10.34 15.57
C PHE A 155 0.89 10.53 16.60
N ARG A 156 1.22 10.92 17.85
CA ARG A 156 0.21 11.07 18.90
C ARG A 156 -0.85 12.13 18.53
N PRO A 157 -0.48 13.32 18.04
CA PRO A 157 -1.46 14.31 17.57
C PRO A 157 -2.31 13.80 16.40
N ALA A 158 -1.74 13.07 15.45
CA ALA A 158 -2.47 12.52 14.31
C ALA A 158 -3.62 11.59 14.75
N PHE A 159 -3.32 10.60 15.59
CA PHE A 159 -4.33 9.66 16.09
C PHE A 159 -5.30 10.29 17.10
N ALA A 160 -4.84 11.25 17.92
CA ALA A 160 -5.73 12.01 18.79
C ALA A 160 -6.75 12.82 17.98
N SER A 161 -6.31 13.48 16.91
CA SER A 161 -7.17 14.22 15.97
C SER A 161 -8.19 13.29 15.31
N LEU A 162 -7.75 12.12 14.81
CA LEU A 162 -8.64 11.12 14.23
C LEU A 162 -9.70 10.63 15.23
N ARG A 163 -9.29 10.30 16.47
CA ARG A 163 -10.21 9.87 17.53
C ARG A 163 -11.20 10.97 17.90
N ASN A 164 -10.80 12.23 17.93
CA ASN A 164 -11.71 13.33 18.25
C ASN A 164 -12.82 13.48 17.20
N LEU A 165 -12.56 13.13 15.93
CA LEU A 165 -13.56 13.21 14.86
C LEU A 165 -14.50 12.01 14.81
N TYR A 166 -13.98 10.79 15.02
CA TYR A 166 -14.72 9.55 14.77
C TYR A 166 -14.97 8.68 16.01
N GLY A 167 -14.46 9.09 17.18
CA GLY A 167 -14.78 8.52 18.49
C GLY A 167 -14.45 7.03 18.63
N GLN A 168 -15.42 6.27 19.13
CA GLN A 168 -15.27 4.84 19.47
C GLN A 168 -14.94 3.95 18.27
N GLU A 169 -15.32 4.35 17.03
CA GLU A 169 -14.99 3.55 15.85
C GLU A 169 -13.48 3.49 15.63
N VAL A 170 -12.78 4.61 15.86
CA VAL A 170 -11.30 4.67 15.77
C VAL A 170 -10.68 3.80 16.84
N GLU A 171 -11.20 3.85 18.07
CA GLU A 171 -10.70 3.02 19.17
C GLU A 171 -10.83 1.53 18.87
N ARG A 172 -11.94 1.12 18.23
CA ARG A 172 -12.14 -0.26 17.80
C ARG A 172 -11.21 -0.66 16.67
N ILE A 173 -11.07 0.18 15.62
CA ILE A 173 -10.25 -0.15 14.45
C ILE A 173 -8.75 -0.14 14.78
N TYR A 174 -8.33 0.82 15.61
CA TYR A 174 -6.97 0.96 16.09
C TYR A 174 -6.79 0.37 17.50
N GLU A 175 -7.58 -0.66 17.86
CA GLU A 175 -7.33 -1.47 19.07
C GLU A 175 -5.89 -2.03 19.03
N THR A 176 -5.44 -2.40 17.83
CA THR A 176 -4.02 -2.62 17.53
C THR A 176 -3.45 -1.40 16.82
N MET A 177 -2.52 -0.70 17.48
CA MET A 177 -1.85 0.47 16.92
C MET A 177 -0.90 0.07 15.77
N PRO A 178 -0.66 0.99 14.81
CA PRO A 178 0.26 0.72 13.71
C PRO A 178 1.69 0.58 14.19
N MET A 179 2.46 -0.31 13.55
CA MET A 179 3.89 -0.42 13.83
C MET A 179 4.68 0.63 13.04
N VAL A 180 5.45 1.46 13.72
CA VAL A 180 6.29 2.50 13.12
C VAL A 180 7.72 1.97 12.97
N HIS A 181 8.15 1.77 11.74
CA HIS A 181 9.51 1.35 11.39
C HIS A 181 10.38 2.59 11.23
N VAL A 182 11.22 2.86 12.22
CA VAL A 182 12.16 4.00 12.22
C VAL A 182 13.56 3.52 11.91
N HIS A 183 14.08 3.88 10.74
CA HIS A 183 15.49 3.66 10.45
C HIS A 183 16.31 4.75 11.14
N CYS A 184 17.31 4.35 11.93
CA CYS A 184 18.16 5.27 12.70
C CYS A 184 19.60 4.78 12.76
N PHE A 185 20.53 5.71 13.06
CA PHE A 185 21.92 5.40 13.41
C PHE A 185 22.21 5.79 14.85
N THR A 186 23.07 5.02 15.50
CA THR A 186 23.68 5.35 16.80
C THR A 186 25.21 5.35 16.65
N ARG A 187 25.89 6.10 17.53
CA ARG A 187 27.37 6.11 17.59
C ARG A 187 27.92 4.96 18.42
N GLU A 188 27.06 4.32 19.20
CA GLU A 188 27.39 3.16 20.02
C GLU A 188 27.68 1.95 19.13
N LEU A 189 28.80 1.27 19.42
CA LEU A 189 29.25 0.11 18.65
C LEU A 189 28.73 -1.21 19.21
N GLU A 190 28.37 -1.23 20.50
CA GLU A 190 27.93 -2.42 21.22
C GLU A 190 26.40 -2.49 21.20
N GLU A 191 25.84 -3.65 20.86
CA GLU A 191 24.39 -3.81 20.65
C GLU A 191 23.55 -3.35 21.85
N GLN A 192 24.00 -3.63 23.08
CA GLN A 192 23.28 -3.26 24.29
C GLN A 192 23.26 -1.75 24.52
N THR A 193 24.38 -1.05 24.29
CA THR A 193 24.45 0.40 24.48
C THR A 193 23.75 1.12 23.33
N ALA A 194 23.89 0.62 22.10
CA ALA A 194 23.14 1.06 20.92
C ALA A 194 21.63 0.98 21.13
N HIS A 195 21.13 -0.15 21.64
CA HIS A 195 19.71 -0.32 21.92
C HIS A 195 19.22 0.67 22.99
N LYS A 196 20.03 0.90 24.04
CA LYS A 196 19.70 1.86 25.09
C LYS A 196 19.66 3.30 24.57
N ASP A 197 20.66 3.71 23.79
CA ASP A 197 20.75 5.04 23.18
C ASP A 197 19.54 5.33 22.28
N VAL A 198 19.17 4.38 21.42
CA VAL A 198 18.01 4.55 20.52
C VAL A 198 16.69 4.67 21.31
N ILE A 199 16.52 3.93 22.40
CA ILE A 199 15.33 4.06 23.26
C ILE A 199 15.30 5.43 23.94
N GLU A 200 16.41 5.87 24.55
CA GLU A 200 16.46 7.17 25.22
C GLU A 200 16.18 8.33 24.25
N LEU A 201 16.70 8.25 23.02
CA LEU A 201 16.41 9.23 21.97
C LEU A 201 14.94 9.19 21.54
N SER A 202 14.32 8.01 21.50
CA SER A 202 12.92 7.84 21.12
C SER A 202 11.97 8.36 22.21
N ASP A 203 12.28 8.10 23.48
CA ASP A 203 11.45 8.54 24.61
C ASP A 203 11.51 10.07 24.83
N ALA A 204 12.57 10.71 24.33
CA ALA A 204 12.75 12.16 24.37
C ALA A 204 12.00 12.91 23.25
N ARG A 205 11.08 12.27 22.52
CA ARG A 205 10.30 12.85 21.40
C ARG A 205 8.80 12.70 21.65
#